data_AF-A0AAV6B185-F1
#
_entry.id   AF-A0AAV6B185-F1
#
_cell.length_a   1.000
_cell.length_b   1.000
_cell.length_c   1.000
_cell.angle_alpha   90.00
_cell.angle_beta   90.00
_cell.angle_gamma   90.00
#
_symmetry.space_group_name_H-M   'P 1'
#
loop_
_entity.id
_entity.type
_entity.pdbx_description
1 polymer ?
#
loop_
_entity_poly.entity_id
_entity_poly.type
_entity_poly.pdbx_seq_one_letter_code
_entity_poly.pdbx_strand_id
1 'polypeptide(L)'
;LGKLAFGRMKLPLAGDTKVFFGETGMVLPEREIPYEDIFYRKSDAIRFHATRLELADRCFVNADVALSPLGLKIGEQQFAPDDNLYMEVVTDEMVLPREAMGFGDVKFMAAIGAFLGWQATLFSLVVSSFIGALVGGLLILLKRHERSNPIPYGPYIAAAAALWLFAGPELMVIFQRLVLGQ
;
A
#
# COMPACT_ATOMS: atom_id res chain seq x y z
N LEU A 1 -19.82 -12.45 -6.54
CA LEU A 1 -20.04 -11.64 -5.32
C LEU A 1 -18.78 -11.48 -4.44
N GLY A 2 -17.57 -11.61 -5.00
CA GLY A 2 -16.31 -11.59 -4.22
C GLY A 2 -15.39 -10.38 -4.47
N LYS A 3 -15.94 -9.18 -4.69
CA LYS A 3 -15.14 -7.95 -4.98
C LYS A 3 -15.38 -6.77 -4.02
N LEU A 4 -16.13 -6.96 -2.94
CA LEU A 4 -16.61 -5.86 -2.08
C LEU A 4 -16.00 -5.80 -0.66
N ALA A 5 -15.13 -6.73 -0.27
CA ALA A 5 -14.67 -6.84 1.13
C ALA A 5 -13.18 -6.49 1.37
N PHE A 6 -12.35 -6.43 0.34
CA PHE A 6 -10.91 -6.16 0.49
C PHE A 6 -10.51 -5.01 -0.42
N GLY A 7 -10.21 -3.86 0.16
CA GLY A 7 -9.60 -2.75 -0.60
C GLY A 7 -10.04 -1.34 -0.21
N ARG A 8 -10.80 -1.15 0.89
CA ARG A 8 -11.08 0.19 1.41
C ARG A 8 -10.87 0.24 2.91
N MET A 9 -10.21 1.30 3.39
CA MET A 9 -10.02 1.59 4.79
C MET A 9 -10.76 2.88 5.11
N LYS A 10 -11.66 2.80 6.10
CA LYS A 10 -12.29 3.98 6.69
C LYS A 10 -11.30 4.59 7.68
N LEU A 11 -10.97 5.85 7.47
CA LEU A 11 -10.17 6.65 8.37
C LEU A 11 -11.12 7.61 9.10
N PRO A 12 -11.53 7.28 10.34
CA PRO A 12 -12.30 8.22 11.15
C PRO A 12 -11.39 9.38 11.52
N LEU A 13 -11.86 10.60 11.31
CA LEU A 13 -11.19 11.82 11.74
C LEU A 13 -11.92 12.38 12.97
N ALA A 14 -11.20 13.07 13.85
CA ALA A 14 -11.85 13.85 14.90
C ALA A 14 -12.66 14.95 14.20
N GLY A 15 -13.97 15.04 14.48
CA GLY A 15 -14.93 15.85 13.70
C GLY A 15 -14.41 17.25 13.31
N ASP A 16 -14.67 17.64 12.06
CA ASP A 16 -14.19 18.86 11.42
C ASP A 16 -12.67 18.97 11.25
N THR A 17 -12.00 17.84 11.00
CA THR A 17 -10.57 17.85 10.67
C THR A 17 -10.33 18.52 9.31
N LYS A 18 -9.40 19.47 9.30
CA LYS A 18 -8.86 20.07 8.08
C LYS A 18 -7.82 19.15 7.46
N VAL A 19 -8.03 18.80 6.20
CA VAL A 19 -7.14 17.99 5.37
C VAL A 19 -6.74 18.83 4.16
N PHE A 20 -5.44 18.92 3.92
CA PHE A 20 -4.90 19.61 2.76
C PHE A 20 -4.47 18.59 1.72
N PHE A 21 -4.83 18.82 0.47
CA PHE A 21 -4.35 18.04 -0.65
C PHE A 21 -3.43 18.93 -1.47
N GLY A 22 -2.22 18.47 -1.71
CA GLY A 22 -1.24 19.14 -2.56
C GLY A 22 -0.92 18.30 -3.79
N GLU A 23 0.19 18.61 -4.45
CA GLU A 23 0.59 17.89 -5.68
C GLU A 23 1.06 16.47 -5.41
N THR A 24 1.78 16.25 -4.31
CA THR A 24 2.48 14.99 -4.02
C THR A 24 1.76 14.11 -3.01
N GLY A 25 0.79 14.66 -2.27
CA GLY A 25 0.18 13.95 -1.16
C GLY A 25 -0.91 14.71 -0.44
N MET A 26 -1.39 14.09 0.63
CA MET A 26 -2.44 14.58 1.51
C MET A 26 -1.87 14.81 2.91
N VAL A 27 -2.02 16.02 3.41
CA VAL A 27 -1.58 16.43 4.75
C VAL A 27 -2.77 16.40 5.69
N LEU A 28 -2.73 15.48 6.67
CA LEU A 28 -3.62 15.46 7.82
C LEU A 28 -2.93 16.17 9.00
N PRO A 29 -3.69 16.58 10.04
CA PRO A 29 -3.11 17.25 11.21
C PRO A 29 -2.04 16.42 11.92
N GLU A 30 -2.17 15.09 11.91
CA GLU A 30 -1.27 14.18 12.62
C GLU A 30 -0.12 13.66 11.75
N ARG A 31 -0.27 13.67 10.42
CA ARG A 31 0.71 13.11 9.48
C ARG A 31 0.43 13.52 8.04
N GLU A 32 1.48 13.48 7.24
CA GLU A 32 1.37 13.54 5.78
C GLU A 32 1.37 12.13 5.17
N ILE A 33 0.53 11.91 4.16
CA ILE A 33 0.44 10.65 3.42
C ILE A 33 0.65 10.96 1.93
N PRO A 34 1.76 10.51 1.33
CA PRO A 34 2.03 10.64 -0.10
C PRO A 34 0.97 9.93 -0.96
N TYR A 35 0.72 10.45 -2.16
CA TYR A 35 -0.21 9.83 -3.10
C TYR A 35 0.27 8.47 -3.61
N GLU A 36 1.58 8.23 -3.65
CA GLU A 36 2.15 6.91 -3.98
C GLU A 36 1.75 5.83 -2.98
N ASP A 37 1.48 6.20 -1.72
CA ASP A 37 1.07 5.27 -0.68
C ASP A 37 -0.45 5.01 -0.66
N ILE A 38 -1.21 5.77 -1.45
CA ILE A 38 -2.68 5.70 -1.52
C ILE A 38 -3.12 5.12 -2.87
N PHE A 39 -2.61 5.65 -3.98
CA PHE A 39 -3.06 5.34 -5.33
C PHE A 39 -2.15 4.33 -6.04
N TYR A 40 -2.43 3.04 -5.83
CA TYR A 40 -1.68 1.96 -6.47
C TYR A 40 -2.22 1.60 -7.86
N ARG A 41 -3.50 1.91 -8.11
CA ARG A 41 -4.21 1.61 -9.35
C ARG A 41 -4.89 2.86 -9.87
N LYS A 42 -5.06 2.96 -11.19
CA LYS A 42 -5.85 4.04 -11.82
C LYS A 42 -7.31 4.08 -11.37
N SER A 43 -7.84 2.97 -10.84
CA SER A 43 -9.21 2.86 -10.30
C SER A 43 -9.32 3.29 -8.83
N ASP A 44 -8.20 3.53 -8.15
CA ASP A 44 -8.19 3.89 -6.75
C ASP A 44 -8.69 5.32 -6.59
N ALA A 45 -9.55 5.52 -5.59
CA ALA A 45 -10.15 6.81 -5.33
C ALA A 45 -10.33 7.01 -3.83
N ILE A 46 -9.88 8.15 -3.31
CA ILE A 46 -10.18 8.63 -1.97
C ILE A 46 -11.58 9.23 -2.03
N ARG A 47 -12.49 8.77 -1.18
CA ARG A 47 -13.88 9.24 -1.15
C ARG A 47 -14.23 9.76 0.23
N PHE A 48 -14.86 10.92 0.30
CA PHE A 48 -15.26 11.55 1.54
C PHE A 48 -16.40 12.52 1.32
N HIS A 49 -17.14 12.79 2.40
CA HIS A 49 -18.12 13.86 2.42
C HIS A 49 -17.45 15.12 2.96
N ALA A 50 -17.38 16.17 2.14
CA ALA A 50 -16.77 17.43 2.53
C ALA A 50 -17.84 18.37 3.08
N THR A 51 -17.74 18.69 4.37
CA THR A 51 -18.53 19.77 4.99
C THR A 51 -18.20 21.09 4.31
N ARG A 52 -16.90 21.33 4.06
CA ARG A 52 -16.38 22.47 3.32
C ARG A 52 -15.19 22.05 2.46
N LEU A 53 -15.16 22.51 1.22
CA LEU A 53 -14.11 22.24 0.24
C LEU A 53 -13.73 23.58 -0.41
N GLU A 54 -12.50 24.03 -0.21
CA GLU A 54 -11.96 25.24 -0.84
C GLU A 54 -10.92 24.84 -1.89
N LEU A 55 -11.15 25.29 -3.12
CA LEU A 55 -10.23 25.26 -4.25
C LEU A 55 -9.78 26.70 -4.52
N ALA A 56 -8.70 26.87 -5.31
CA ALA A 56 -8.13 28.18 -5.62
C ALA A 56 -9.17 29.25 -5.98
N ASP A 57 -10.16 28.90 -6.82
CA ASP A 57 -11.17 29.84 -7.34
C ASP A 57 -12.60 29.55 -6.88
N ARG A 58 -12.83 28.48 -6.10
CA ARG A 58 -14.20 27.97 -5.82
C ARG A 58 -14.32 27.40 -4.42
N CYS A 59 -15.48 27.60 -3.80
CA CYS A 59 -15.84 27.00 -2.51
C CYS A 59 -17.10 26.16 -2.67
N PHE A 60 -17.05 24.92 -2.18
CA PHE A 60 -18.18 23.99 -2.14
C PHE A 60 -18.49 23.63 -0.69
N VAL A 61 -19.77 23.48 -0.38
CA VAL A 61 -20.27 23.16 0.97
C VAL A 61 -21.16 21.94 0.86
N ASN A 62 -21.01 20.98 1.78
CA ASN A 62 -21.75 19.71 1.81
C ASN A 62 -21.72 18.98 0.46
N ALA A 63 -20.52 18.65 -0.01
CA ALA A 63 -20.31 18.00 -1.29
C ALA A 63 -19.63 16.64 -1.13
N ASP A 64 -20.11 15.64 -1.89
CA ASP A 64 -19.41 14.36 -2.01
C ASP A 64 -18.22 14.51 -2.95
N VAL A 65 -17.04 14.18 -2.45
CA VAL A 65 -15.79 14.32 -3.18
C VAL A 65 -15.16 12.95 -3.40
N ALA A 66 -14.69 12.73 -4.62
CA ALA A 66 -13.89 11.57 -4.99
C ALA A 66 -12.64 12.02 -5.73
N LEU A 67 -11.48 11.87 -5.10
CA LEU A 67 -10.18 12.15 -5.70
C LEU A 67 -9.57 10.86 -6.24
N SER A 68 -9.16 10.85 -7.50
CA SER A 68 -8.48 9.72 -8.15
C SER A 68 -7.30 10.20 -9.01
N PRO A 69 -6.38 9.32 -9.43
CA PRO A 69 -5.31 9.69 -10.37
C PRO A 69 -5.82 10.18 -11.73
N LEU A 70 -7.08 9.91 -12.07
CA LEU A 70 -7.71 10.32 -13.32
C LEU A 70 -8.36 11.71 -13.22
N GLY A 71 -8.42 12.30 -12.03
CA GLY A 71 -9.05 13.58 -11.79
C GLY A 71 -9.88 13.61 -10.51
N LEU A 72 -10.44 14.79 -10.26
CA LEU A 72 -11.24 15.11 -9.09
C LEU A 72 -12.72 15.17 -9.46
N LYS A 73 -13.57 14.50 -8.70
CA LYS A 73 -15.02 14.58 -8.86
C LYS A 73 -15.64 15.21 -7.61
N ILE A 74 -16.46 16.23 -7.78
CA ILE A 74 -17.17 16.95 -6.71
C ILE A 74 -18.65 16.97 -7.09
N GLY A 75 -19.48 16.17 -6.40
CA GLY A 75 -20.87 15.95 -6.78
C GLY A 75 -20.97 15.41 -8.21
N GLU A 76 -21.64 16.15 -9.09
CA GLU A 76 -21.77 15.84 -10.52
C GLU A 76 -20.65 16.43 -11.40
N GLN A 77 -19.82 17.32 -10.85
CA GLN A 77 -18.75 17.99 -11.60
C GLN A 77 -17.47 17.14 -11.60
N GLN A 78 -16.82 17.03 -12.77
CA GLN A 78 -15.54 16.34 -12.94
C GLN A 78 -14.48 17.33 -13.43
N PHE A 79 -13.33 17.32 -12.76
CA PHE A 79 -12.18 18.18 -13.01
C PHE A 79 -11.00 17.33 -13.48
N ALA A 80 -10.21 17.88 -14.39
CA ALA A 80 -9.02 17.22 -14.91
C ALA A 80 -7.89 17.20 -13.85
N PRO A 81 -6.99 16.21 -13.88
CA PRO A 81 -5.93 16.07 -12.88
C PRO A 81 -4.86 17.18 -12.94
N ASP A 82 -4.74 17.91 -14.05
CA ASP A 82 -3.78 19.02 -14.24
C ASP A 82 -4.25 20.35 -13.64
N ASP A 83 -5.51 20.48 -13.21
CA ASP A 83 -5.96 21.67 -12.50
C ASP A 83 -5.37 21.65 -11.09
N ASN A 84 -4.33 22.48 -10.86
CA ASN A 84 -3.73 22.84 -9.56
C ASN A 84 -4.50 22.28 -8.36
N LEU A 85 -4.18 21.06 -7.96
CA LEU A 85 -4.98 20.25 -7.05
C LEU A 85 -4.78 20.63 -5.57
N TYR A 86 -4.49 21.91 -5.32
CA TYR A 86 -4.46 22.48 -4.00
C TYR A 86 -5.90 22.66 -3.52
N MET A 87 -6.31 21.81 -2.59
CA MET A 87 -7.62 21.93 -1.95
C MET A 87 -7.53 21.75 -0.44
N GLU A 88 -8.25 22.61 0.28
CA GLU A 88 -8.48 22.49 1.72
C GLU A 88 -9.87 21.90 1.95
N VAL A 89 -9.92 20.85 2.76
CA VAL A 89 -11.14 20.06 2.98
C VAL A 89 -11.40 19.93 4.47
N VAL A 90 -12.63 20.17 4.88
CA VAL A 90 -13.13 19.82 6.22
C VAL A 90 -14.01 18.59 6.10
N THR A 91 -13.62 17.49 6.75
CA THR A 91 -14.35 16.21 6.71
C THR A 91 -14.16 15.44 8.02
N ASP A 92 -15.15 14.62 8.36
CA ASP A 92 -15.21 13.78 9.56
C ASP A 92 -14.78 12.32 9.29
N GLU A 93 -14.96 11.83 8.06
CA GLU A 93 -14.58 10.49 7.66
C GLU A 93 -14.07 10.46 6.22
N MET A 94 -12.97 9.73 6.01
CA MET A 94 -12.45 9.46 4.67
C MET A 94 -12.35 7.97 4.40
N VAL A 95 -12.70 7.57 3.17
CA VAL A 95 -12.54 6.22 2.68
C VAL A 95 -11.36 6.19 1.72
N LEU A 96 -10.25 5.64 2.17
CA LEU A 96 -9.06 5.45 1.35
C LEU A 96 -9.07 4.05 0.70
N PRO A 97 -8.52 3.91 -0.51
CA PRO A 97 -8.14 2.60 -1.03
C PRO A 97 -7.17 1.92 -0.05
N ARG A 98 -7.37 0.63 0.20
CA ARG A 98 -6.50 -0.18 1.06
C ARG A 98 -5.61 -1.05 0.18
N GLU A 99 -4.30 -0.95 0.40
CA GLU A 99 -3.35 -1.85 -0.23
C GLU A 99 -3.44 -3.26 0.40
N ALA A 100 -3.33 -4.29 -0.44
CA ALA A 100 -3.35 -5.69 0.01
C ALA A 100 -1.95 -6.25 0.31
N MET A 101 -0.89 -5.63 -0.21
CA MET A 101 0.49 -6.07 -0.09
C MET A 101 1.38 -4.84 -0.19
N GLY A 102 2.26 -4.56 0.78
CA GLY A 102 3.07 -3.34 0.77
C GLY A 102 3.94 -3.24 -0.48
N PHE A 103 3.80 -2.16 -1.26
CA PHE A 103 4.57 -1.95 -2.49
C PHE A 103 6.10 -2.01 -2.27
N GLY A 104 6.57 -1.71 -1.05
CA GLY A 104 7.95 -1.93 -0.64
C GLY A 104 8.42 -3.38 -0.88
N ASP A 105 7.65 -4.37 -0.45
CA ASP A 105 8.01 -5.79 -0.59
C ASP A 105 8.11 -6.20 -2.06
N VAL A 106 7.23 -5.66 -2.91
CA VAL A 106 7.27 -5.87 -4.36
C VAL A 106 8.53 -5.27 -4.97
N LYS A 107 8.92 -4.04 -4.57
CA LYS A 107 10.18 -3.42 -5.00
C LYS A 107 11.40 -4.24 -4.54
N PHE A 108 11.41 -4.73 -3.30
CA PHE A 108 12.48 -5.59 -2.78
C PHE A 108 12.60 -6.89 -3.56
N MET A 109 11.47 -7.55 -3.85
CA MET A 109 11.45 -8.76 -4.67
C MET A 109 11.89 -8.49 -6.11
N ALA A 110 11.50 -7.36 -6.70
CA ALA A 110 11.95 -6.96 -8.03
C ALA A 110 13.48 -6.74 -8.06
N ALA A 111 14.04 -6.10 -7.03
CA ALA A 111 15.48 -5.94 -6.90
C ALA A 111 16.18 -7.30 -6.77
N ILE A 112 15.68 -8.19 -5.91
CA ILE A 112 16.20 -9.57 -5.79
C ILE A 112 16.16 -10.29 -7.14
N GLY A 113 15.07 -10.15 -7.89
CA GLY A 113 14.95 -10.74 -9.23
C GLY A 113 15.92 -10.16 -10.24
N ALA A 114 16.18 -8.85 -10.18
CA ALA A 114 17.12 -8.18 -11.06
C ALA A 114 18.58 -8.59 -10.78
N PHE A 115 18.96 -8.78 -9.52
CA PHE A 115 20.34 -9.10 -9.12
C PHE A 115 20.63 -10.61 -9.08
N LEU A 116 19.70 -11.41 -8.54
CA LEU A 116 19.89 -12.84 -8.25
C LEU A 116 19.09 -13.76 -9.20
N GLY A 117 18.25 -13.18 -10.07
CA GLY A 117 17.42 -13.89 -11.02
C GLY A 117 16.04 -14.27 -10.49
N TRP A 118 15.18 -14.73 -11.41
CA TRP A 118 13.80 -15.08 -11.11
C TRP A 118 13.66 -16.28 -10.16
N GLN A 119 14.63 -17.21 -10.17
CA GLN A 119 14.69 -18.38 -9.27
C GLN A 119 14.84 -17.94 -7.79
N ALA A 120 15.73 -16.97 -7.54
CA ALA A 120 15.93 -16.39 -6.21
C ALA A 120 14.66 -15.70 -5.69
N THR A 121 13.91 -15.06 -6.58
CA THR A 121 12.67 -14.36 -6.24
C THR A 121 11.60 -15.33 -5.78
N LEU A 122 11.40 -16.44 -6.53
CA LEU A 122 10.43 -17.48 -6.16
C LEU A 122 10.82 -18.17 -4.85
N PHE A 123 12.09 -18.53 -4.68
CA PHE A 123 12.57 -19.12 -3.44
C PHE A 123 12.36 -18.17 -2.25
N SER A 124 12.76 -16.91 -2.40
CA SER A 124 12.63 -15.91 -1.33
C SER A 124 11.18 -15.67 -0.96
N LEU A 125 10.24 -15.67 -1.91
CA LEU A 125 8.79 -15.54 -1.65
C LEU A 125 8.26 -16.69 -0.80
N VAL A 126 8.61 -17.93 -1.15
CA VAL A 126 8.12 -19.13 -0.46
C VAL A 126 8.71 -19.21 0.94
N VAL A 127 10.02 -19.02 1.07
CA VAL A 127 10.73 -19.12 2.34
C VAL A 127 10.34 -17.98 3.28
N SER A 128 10.24 -16.74 2.79
CA SER A 128 9.79 -15.61 3.61
C SER A 128 8.34 -15.78 4.06
N SER A 129 7.44 -16.30 3.21
CA SER A 129 6.06 -16.65 3.60
C SER A 129 6.04 -17.66 4.74
N PHE A 130 6.85 -18.72 4.64
CA PHE A 130 6.89 -19.79 5.62
C PHE A 130 7.46 -19.31 6.96
N ILE A 131 8.58 -18.57 6.93
CA ILE A 131 9.18 -17.97 8.13
C ILE A 131 8.23 -16.95 8.76
N GLY A 132 7.65 -16.06 7.96
CA GLY A 132 6.69 -15.05 8.42
C GLY A 132 5.43 -15.67 9.03
N ALA A 133 4.91 -16.76 8.45
CA ALA A 133 3.77 -17.49 8.99
C ALA A 133 4.11 -18.18 10.32
N LEU A 134 5.29 -18.80 10.43
CA LEU A 134 5.76 -19.43 11.67
C LEU A 134 5.96 -18.40 12.79
N VAL A 135 6.71 -17.33 12.51
CA VAL A 135 7.00 -16.27 13.50
C VAL A 135 5.72 -15.52 13.87
N GLY A 136 4.89 -15.16 12.89
CA GLY A 136 3.61 -14.51 13.13
C GLY A 136 2.64 -15.38 13.92
N GLY A 137 2.55 -16.67 13.58
CA GLY A 137 1.76 -17.64 14.34
C GLY A 137 2.23 -17.78 15.79
N LEU A 138 3.54 -17.85 16.01
CA LEU A 138 4.13 -17.95 17.34
C LEU A 138 3.90 -16.68 18.18
N LEU A 139 4.02 -15.49 17.58
CA LEU A 139 3.75 -14.21 18.26
C LEU A 139 2.29 -14.05 18.68
N ILE A 140 1.35 -14.51 17.85
CA ILE A 140 -0.08 -14.55 18.18
C ILE A 140 -0.33 -15.52 19.33
N LEU A 141 0.29 -16.71 19.29
CA LEU A 141 0.18 -17.72 20.36
C LEU A 141 0.69 -17.20 21.70
N LEU A 142 1.78 -16.42 21.68
CA LEU A 142 2.40 -15.82 22.87
C LEU A 142 1.64 -14.59 23.42
N LYS A 143 0.48 -14.22 22.84
CA LYS A 143 -0.36 -13.07 23.25
C LYS A 143 0.38 -11.73 23.39
N ARG A 144 1.58 -11.60 22.80
CA ARG A 144 2.42 -10.39 22.83
C ARG A 144 2.20 -9.46 21.64
N HIS A 145 1.20 -9.74 20.81
CA HIS A 145 0.81 -8.87 19.71
C HIS A 145 -0.71 -8.70 19.69
N GLU A 146 -1.14 -7.44 19.82
CA GLU A 146 -2.47 -7.07 19.39
C GLU A 146 -2.60 -7.38 17.89
N ARG A 147 -3.74 -7.96 17.52
CA ARG A 147 -4.10 -8.42 16.17
C ARG A 147 -4.01 -7.33 15.07
N SER A 148 -3.68 -6.10 15.44
CA SER A 148 -3.70 -4.90 14.61
C SER A 148 -2.32 -4.42 14.13
N ASN A 149 -1.21 -4.98 14.63
CA ASN A 149 0.10 -4.54 14.15
C ASN A 149 0.52 -5.39 12.93
N PRO A 150 0.59 -4.81 11.72
CA PRO A 150 1.03 -5.55 10.55
C PRO A 150 2.46 -6.04 10.76
N ILE A 151 2.67 -7.34 10.62
CA ILE A 151 4.01 -7.92 10.67
C ILE A 151 4.74 -7.44 9.41
N PRO A 152 5.84 -6.67 9.53
CA PRO A 152 6.57 -6.20 8.36
C PRO A 152 7.16 -7.42 7.65
N TYR A 153 6.80 -7.58 6.39
CA TYR A 153 7.16 -8.76 5.60
C TYR A 153 8.57 -8.61 4.98
N GLY A 154 9.01 -7.38 4.74
CA GLY A 154 10.33 -7.02 4.23
C GLY A 154 11.54 -7.64 4.93
N PRO A 155 11.66 -7.62 6.27
CA PRO A 155 12.78 -8.27 6.98
C PRO A 155 12.90 -9.78 6.70
N TYR A 156 11.77 -10.48 6.53
CA TYR A 156 11.77 -11.91 6.23
C TYR A 156 12.15 -12.18 4.78
N ILE A 157 11.74 -11.32 3.83
CA ILE A 157 12.22 -11.36 2.44
C ILE A 157 13.73 -11.17 2.41
N ALA A 158 14.26 -10.17 3.12
CA ALA A 158 15.69 -9.89 3.17
C ALA A 158 16.50 -11.08 3.75
N ALA A 159 15.99 -11.70 4.83
CA ALA A 159 16.61 -12.88 5.41
C ALA A 159 16.60 -14.09 4.45
N ALA A 160 15.49 -14.32 3.75
CA ALA A 160 15.39 -15.39 2.75
C ALA A 160 16.32 -15.14 1.55
N ALA A 161 16.44 -13.90 1.10
CA ALA A 161 17.35 -13.49 0.02
C ALA A 161 18.82 -13.63 0.43
N ALA A 162 19.18 -13.27 1.67
CA ALA A 162 20.52 -13.50 2.20
C ALA A 162 20.83 -15.00 2.29
N LEU A 163 19.87 -15.82 2.73
CA LEU A 163 20.01 -17.27 2.74
C LEU A 163 20.22 -17.83 1.34
N TRP A 164 19.52 -17.29 0.33
CA TRP A 164 19.78 -17.61 -1.08
C TRP A 164 21.15 -17.12 -1.55
N LEU A 165 21.67 -15.99 -1.08
CA LEU A 165 23.01 -15.53 -1.47
C LEU A 165 24.10 -16.52 -1.01
N PHE A 166 23.98 -17.05 0.22
CA PHE A 166 24.98 -17.96 0.80
C PHE A 166 24.79 -19.42 0.41
N ALA A 167 23.54 -19.91 0.36
CA ALA A 167 23.22 -21.31 0.04
C ALA A 167 22.72 -21.52 -1.41
N GLY A 168 22.40 -20.44 -2.12
CA GLY A 168 21.88 -20.49 -3.49
C GLY A 168 22.84 -21.09 -4.51
N PRO A 169 24.16 -20.84 -4.48
CA PRO A 169 25.08 -21.52 -5.39
C PRO A 169 25.06 -23.04 -5.22
N GLU A 170 25.02 -23.55 -3.99
CA GLU A 170 24.91 -25.00 -3.74
C GLU A 170 23.54 -25.55 -4.13
N LEU A 171 22.45 -24.83 -3.82
CA LEU A 171 21.09 -25.22 -4.18
C LEU A 171 20.87 -25.19 -5.70
N MET A 172 21.46 -24.23 -6.41
CA MET A 172 21.40 -24.10 -7.86
C MET A 172 22.21 -25.21 -8.53
N VAL A 173 23.36 -25.58 -7.97
CA VAL A 173 24.17 -26.73 -8.42
C VAL A 173 23.41 -28.04 -8.17
N ILE A 174 22.76 -28.22 -7.02
CA ILE A 174 21.92 -29.39 -6.73
C ILE A 174 20.73 -29.43 -7.68
N PHE A 175 20.04 -28.31 -7.89
CA PHE A 175 18.91 -28.21 -8.81
C PHE A 175 19.33 -28.49 -10.25
N GLN A 176 20.45 -27.93 -10.70
CA GLN A 176 21.02 -28.23 -12.02
C GLN A 176 21.41 -29.70 -12.11
N ARG A 177 22.03 -30.31 -11.11
CA ARG A 177 22.34 -31.77 -11.11
C ARG A 177 21.08 -32.64 -11.15
N LEU A 178 20.05 -32.26 -10.41
CA LEU A 178 18.82 -33.03 -10.28
C LEU A 178 17.93 -32.90 -11.53
N VAL A 179 17.98 -31.75 -12.23
CA VAL A 179 17.23 -31.48 -13.46
C VAL A 179 17.99 -31.86 -14.73
N LEU A 180 19.32 -31.69 -14.78
CA LEU A 180 20.16 -32.03 -15.94
C LEU A 180 20.81 -33.42 -15.85
N GLY A 181 20.66 -34.13 -14.72
CA GLY A 181 21.01 -35.54 -14.60
C GLY A 181 22.47 -35.88 -14.88
N GLN A 182 23.42 -35.08 -14.36
CA GLN A 182 24.84 -35.44 -14.33
C GLN A 182 25.30 -35.79 -12.91
#